data_AF-A0A8J9WUQ5-F1
#
_entry.id   AF-A0A8J9WUQ5-F1
#
_cell.length_a   1.000
_cell.length_b   1.000
_cell.length_c   1.000
_cell.angle_alpha   90.00
_cell.angle_beta   90.00
_cell.angle_gamma   90.00
#
_symmetry.space_group_name_H-M   'P 1'
#
loop_
_entity.id
_entity.type
_entity.pdbx_description
1 polymer ?
#
loop_
_entity_poly.entity_id
_entity_poly.type
_entity_poly.pdbx_seq_one_letter_code
_entity_poly.pdbx_strand_id
1 'polypeptide(L)'
;MLSPCHQGVFGIRPPRTFPLSKSVDGAAQQRRRGTIRGTQAASANNDSTKDAPSDASANSSSADASASPQRPIPWTLTFDLRERETIWTDENKARLVQIFAARKLGMDEHMVSYRLRQLTLLLPDLSERVSSMKPDLLADILRDPVTVAERCVGLRDGLPFANVSKLVAGDPALLLEEVEIVVRKVQSLAEVLSIDERHAQELATQEPRFLDVDGVMEVLEEMERLMPKANPKTVLLRDPSWLMRVERGVKRLGQG
;
A
#
# COMPACT_ATOMS: atom_id res chain seq x y z
N MET A 1 -65.63 23.92 12.47
CA MET A 1 -64.83 23.79 13.71
C MET A 1 -63.38 24.03 13.33
N LEU A 2 -62.87 25.21 13.68
CA LEU A 2 -61.55 25.72 13.26
C LEU A 2 -60.55 25.43 14.38
N SER A 3 -59.51 24.67 14.07
CA SER A 3 -58.40 24.38 15.00
C SER A 3 -57.33 25.48 14.90
N PRO A 4 -56.78 25.97 16.02
CA PRO A 4 -55.78 27.03 16.02
C PRO A 4 -54.36 26.49 15.82
N CYS A 5 -53.61 27.16 14.93
CA CYS A 5 -52.18 26.99 14.72
C CYS A 5 -51.39 27.43 15.96
N HIS A 6 -50.50 26.58 16.47
CA HIS A 6 -49.48 26.97 17.44
C HIS A 6 -48.20 27.40 16.72
N GLN A 7 -47.88 28.69 16.83
CA GLN A 7 -46.60 29.28 16.46
C GLN A 7 -45.56 28.91 17.52
N GLY A 8 -44.58 28.09 17.12
CA GLY A 8 -43.38 27.81 17.92
C GLY A 8 -42.34 28.91 17.72
N VAL A 9 -41.99 29.59 18.80
CA VAL A 9 -41.00 30.67 18.87
C VAL A 9 -39.59 30.09 18.71
N PHE A 10 -38.89 30.48 17.64
CA PHE A 10 -37.48 30.17 17.44
C PHE A 10 -36.62 30.99 18.42
N GLY A 11 -36.07 30.32 19.43
CA GLY A 11 -35.07 30.87 20.34
C GLY A 11 -33.71 31.00 19.66
N ILE A 12 -33.33 32.22 19.33
CA ILE A 12 -31.97 32.58 18.87
C ILE A 12 -31.00 32.36 20.04
N ARG A 13 -30.14 31.34 19.95
CA ARG A 13 -29.03 31.14 20.89
C ARG A 13 -27.85 32.06 20.52
N PRO A 14 -27.26 32.80 21.47
CA PRO A 14 -26.06 33.60 21.22
C PRO A 14 -24.80 32.73 21.06
N PRO A 15 -23.77 33.23 20.36
CA PRO A 15 -22.52 32.51 20.12
C PRO A 15 -21.69 32.37 21.41
N ARG A 16 -21.18 31.15 21.66
CA ARG A 16 -20.22 30.87 22.71
C ARG A 16 -18.88 31.54 22.38
N THR A 17 -18.45 32.45 23.25
CA THR A 17 -17.09 33.00 23.28
C THR A 17 -16.12 31.92 23.78
N PHE A 18 -15.12 31.59 22.97
CA PHE A 18 -14.02 30.71 23.38
C PHE A 18 -12.96 31.53 24.13
N PRO A 19 -12.49 31.09 25.31
CA PRO A 19 -11.39 31.75 25.99
C PRO A 19 -10.07 31.47 25.27
N LEU A 20 -9.35 32.54 24.95
CA LEU A 20 -7.95 32.57 24.53
C LEU A 20 -7.10 31.80 25.55
N SER A 21 -6.59 30.63 25.16
CA SER A 21 -5.55 29.94 25.95
C SER A 21 -4.22 30.66 25.78
N LYS A 22 -3.65 31.01 26.93
CA LYS A 22 -2.38 31.71 27.10
C LYS A 22 -1.22 30.88 26.54
N SER A 23 -0.43 31.53 25.70
CA SER A 23 0.93 31.13 25.32
C SER A 23 1.78 30.96 26.59
N VAL A 24 2.35 29.77 26.77
CA VAL A 24 3.40 29.54 27.77
C VAL A 24 4.71 29.44 27.01
N ASP A 25 5.52 30.47 27.17
CA ASP A 25 6.91 30.51 26.76
C ASP A 25 7.69 29.40 27.47
N GLY A 26 8.04 28.36 26.71
CA GLY A 26 8.92 27.28 27.11
C GLY A 26 10.31 27.49 26.54
N ALA A 27 11.19 28.03 27.38
CA ALA A 27 12.57 28.34 27.08
C ALA A 27 13.42 27.12 26.67
N ALA A 28 14.30 27.38 25.70
CA ALA A 28 15.69 26.94 25.64
C ALA A 28 16.04 25.49 26.02
N GLN A 29 16.31 24.66 25.00
CA GLN A 29 17.46 23.77 25.10
C GLN A 29 18.15 23.52 23.75
N GLN A 30 19.24 24.29 23.56
CA GLN A 30 20.30 24.04 22.61
C GLN A 30 20.87 22.63 22.77
N ARG A 31 20.83 21.80 21.72
CA ARG A 31 21.92 20.84 21.43
C ARG A 31 22.12 20.65 19.92
N ARG A 32 23.21 21.29 19.46
CA ARG A 32 24.19 20.81 18.46
C ARG A 32 23.67 20.42 17.07
N ARG A 33 23.55 21.43 16.20
CA ARG A 33 23.73 21.27 14.75
C ARG A 33 25.21 21.01 14.45
N GLY A 34 25.52 19.82 13.96
CA GLY A 34 26.75 19.53 13.24
C GLY A 34 26.61 20.02 11.80
N THR A 35 27.37 21.06 11.47
CA THR A 35 27.50 21.61 10.12
C THR A 35 28.44 20.73 9.31
N ILE A 36 27.91 19.87 8.44
CA ILE A 36 28.72 19.27 7.36
C ILE A 36 28.59 20.19 6.15
N ARG A 37 29.63 21.01 5.99
CA ARG A 37 29.84 21.93 4.87
C ARG A 37 30.42 21.12 3.71
N GLY A 38 29.54 20.54 2.89
CA GLY A 38 29.91 19.90 1.62
C GLY A 38 29.99 20.94 0.52
N THR A 39 31.21 21.21 0.06
CA THR A 39 31.58 21.94 -1.15
C THR A 39 30.83 21.42 -2.38
N GLN A 40 29.87 22.18 -2.92
CA GLN A 40 29.45 22.04 -4.31
C GLN A 40 30.35 22.93 -5.16
N ALA A 41 31.29 22.27 -5.84
CA ALA A 41 32.04 22.83 -6.94
C ALA A 41 31.14 22.91 -8.17
N ALA A 42 31.19 24.07 -8.83
CA ALA A 42 30.67 24.28 -10.16
C ALA A 42 31.44 23.42 -11.18
N SER A 43 30.71 22.78 -12.09
CA SER A 43 31.20 22.35 -13.41
C SER A 43 29.95 22.28 -14.30
N ALA A 44 29.66 23.31 -15.09
CA ALA A 44 30.29 23.61 -16.38
C ALA A 44 29.97 22.54 -17.44
N ASN A 45 28.98 22.90 -18.27
CA ASN A 45 28.86 22.69 -19.71
C ASN A 45 29.67 21.56 -20.35
N ASN A 46 28.98 20.65 -21.03
CA ASN A 46 29.48 20.08 -22.28
C ASN A 46 28.34 19.99 -23.31
N ASP A 47 28.29 21.05 -24.10
CA ASP A 47 27.79 21.10 -25.47
C ASP A 47 28.79 20.35 -26.35
N SER A 48 28.34 19.35 -27.11
CA SER A 48 29.13 18.70 -28.15
C SER A 48 28.21 18.12 -29.21
N THR A 49 28.05 18.95 -30.23
CA THR A 49 27.65 18.65 -31.60
C THR A 49 28.60 17.66 -32.28
N LYS A 50 28.07 16.95 -33.31
CA LYS A 50 28.78 16.48 -34.52
C LYS A 50 29.83 15.36 -34.31
N ASP A 51 30.09 14.40 -35.20
CA ASP A 51 29.85 14.19 -36.62
C ASP A 51 29.81 12.65 -36.87
N ALA A 52 29.20 12.25 -37.99
CA ALA A 52 29.38 10.94 -38.60
C ALA A 52 30.84 10.74 -39.07
N PRO A 53 31.29 9.50 -39.28
CA PRO A 53 31.40 9.08 -40.67
C PRO A 53 31.06 7.61 -40.93
N SER A 54 30.65 7.35 -42.17
CA SER A 54 30.73 6.08 -42.85
C SER A 54 32.17 5.57 -42.90
N ASP A 55 32.39 4.27 -42.74
CA ASP A 55 33.09 3.50 -43.78
C ASP A 55 32.99 1.99 -43.57
N ALA A 56 32.94 1.33 -44.73
CA ALA A 56 32.87 -0.09 -44.92
C ALA A 56 34.13 -0.81 -44.44
N SER A 57 33.96 -2.04 -43.94
CA SER A 57 34.97 -3.09 -44.09
C SER A 57 34.28 -4.44 -44.03
N ALA A 58 34.10 -5.02 -45.22
CA ALA A 58 34.02 -6.45 -45.39
C ALA A 58 35.38 -7.05 -45.01
N ASN A 59 35.41 -8.08 -44.14
CA ASN A 59 36.42 -9.12 -44.27
C ASN A 59 35.92 -10.46 -43.73
N SER A 60 35.60 -11.30 -44.70
CA SER A 60 35.89 -12.73 -44.83
C SER A 60 36.58 -13.50 -43.69
N SER A 61 35.92 -14.61 -43.35
CA SER A 61 36.47 -15.98 -43.45
C SER A 61 37.14 -16.65 -42.24
N SER A 62 36.73 -17.91 -42.10
CA SER A 62 37.46 -19.08 -41.58
C SER A 62 37.44 -19.28 -40.06
N ALA A 63 36.67 -20.26 -39.59
CA ALA A 63 37.18 -21.62 -39.45
C ALA A 63 36.10 -22.52 -38.82
N ASP A 64 35.67 -23.51 -39.60
CA ASP A 64 35.09 -24.76 -39.11
C ASP A 64 36.09 -25.39 -38.13
N ALA A 65 35.82 -25.23 -36.84
CA ALA A 65 36.39 -26.09 -35.81
C ALA A 65 35.27 -27.04 -35.39
N SER A 66 35.41 -28.30 -35.78
CA SER A 66 34.58 -29.42 -35.40
C SER A 66 34.57 -29.59 -33.88
N ALA A 67 33.76 -28.78 -33.19
CA ALA A 67 33.48 -28.95 -31.79
C ALA A 67 32.53 -30.13 -31.66
N SER A 68 33.06 -31.26 -31.17
CA SER A 68 32.28 -32.39 -30.70
C SER A 68 31.05 -31.90 -29.93
N PRO A 69 29.86 -32.50 -30.09
CA PRO A 69 28.68 -32.14 -29.32
C PRO A 69 28.93 -32.51 -27.86
N GLN A 70 29.58 -31.61 -27.12
CA GLN A 70 29.67 -31.70 -25.68
C GLN A 70 28.25 -31.58 -25.20
N ARG A 71 27.68 -32.72 -24.82
CA ARG A 71 26.40 -32.78 -24.12
C ARG A 71 26.49 -31.74 -23.00
N PRO A 72 25.62 -30.72 -22.99
CA PRO A 72 25.66 -29.73 -21.93
C PRO A 72 25.60 -30.48 -20.62
N ILE A 73 26.61 -30.26 -19.77
CA ILE A 73 26.72 -30.94 -18.50
C ILE A 73 25.43 -30.59 -17.75
N PRO A 74 24.61 -31.57 -17.32
CA PRO A 74 23.25 -31.30 -16.86
C PRO A 74 23.17 -30.47 -15.57
N TRP A 75 24.32 -30.11 -15.00
CA TRP A 75 24.51 -29.37 -13.77
C TRP A 75 25.41 -28.14 -13.94
N THR A 76 25.68 -27.70 -15.18
CA THR A 76 26.08 -26.31 -15.44
C THR A 76 24.87 -25.40 -15.29
N LEU A 77 24.32 -25.38 -14.07
CA LEU A 77 23.77 -24.17 -13.48
C LEU A 77 24.97 -23.23 -13.35
N THR A 78 25.29 -22.50 -14.41
CA THR A 78 25.99 -21.23 -14.26
C THR A 78 25.03 -20.35 -13.46
N PHE A 79 25.05 -20.53 -12.14
CA PHE A 79 24.79 -19.46 -11.19
C PHE A 79 25.80 -18.40 -11.57
N ASP A 80 25.36 -17.50 -12.45
CA ASP A 80 26.13 -16.36 -12.87
C ASP A 80 26.55 -15.67 -11.57
N LEU A 81 27.85 -15.70 -11.23
CA LEU A 81 28.36 -15.28 -9.92
C LEU A 81 28.01 -13.82 -9.58
N ARG A 82 27.55 -13.06 -10.59
CA ARG A 82 26.92 -11.74 -10.45
C ARG A 82 25.64 -11.75 -9.60
N GLU A 83 24.95 -12.88 -9.46
CA GLU A 83 23.78 -13.01 -8.59
C GLU A 83 24.12 -12.89 -7.09
N ARG A 84 25.35 -13.27 -6.67
CA ARG A 84 25.78 -13.13 -5.27
C ARG A 84 26.03 -11.69 -4.83
N GLU A 85 26.35 -10.82 -5.77
CA GLU A 85 26.50 -9.37 -5.52
C GLU A 85 25.20 -8.60 -5.79
N THR A 86 24.12 -9.30 -6.15
CA THR A 86 22.84 -8.64 -6.40
C THR A 86 22.28 -8.16 -5.07
N ILE A 87 22.45 -6.86 -4.82
CA ILE A 87 21.84 -6.18 -3.68
C ILE A 87 20.34 -6.46 -3.75
N TRP A 88 19.79 -6.99 -2.67
CA TRP A 88 18.37 -7.37 -2.56
C TRP A 88 17.49 -6.12 -2.39
N THR A 89 17.56 -5.22 -3.38
CA THR A 89 16.79 -3.98 -3.44
C THR A 89 15.32 -4.27 -3.73
N ASP A 90 14.44 -3.33 -3.39
CA ASP A 90 13.01 -3.49 -3.60
C ASP A 90 12.64 -3.51 -5.09
N GLU A 91 13.42 -2.86 -5.96
CA GLU A 91 13.25 -2.96 -7.42
C GLU A 91 13.53 -4.38 -7.92
N ASN A 92 14.58 -5.03 -7.42
CA ASN A 92 14.92 -6.40 -7.79
C ASN A 92 13.84 -7.39 -7.32
N LYS A 93 13.34 -7.22 -6.09
CA LYS A 93 12.19 -8.00 -5.58
C LYS A 93 10.95 -7.79 -6.45
N ALA A 94 10.60 -6.54 -6.76
CA ALA A 94 9.45 -6.22 -7.60
C ALA A 94 9.58 -6.83 -9.01
N ARG A 95 10.80 -6.86 -9.57
CA ARG A 95 11.06 -7.52 -10.85
C ARG A 95 10.85 -9.04 -10.77
N LEU A 96 11.33 -9.69 -9.70
CA LEU A 96 11.08 -11.12 -9.50
C LEU A 96 9.57 -11.41 -9.38
N VAL A 97 8.84 -10.62 -8.60
CA VAL A 97 7.38 -10.74 -8.48
C VAL A 97 6.70 -10.61 -9.86
N GLN A 98 7.12 -9.65 -10.69
CA GLN A 98 6.62 -9.49 -12.06
C GLN A 98 6.89 -10.71 -12.95
N ILE A 99 8.11 -11.27 -12.90
CA ILE A 99 8.47 -12.47 -13.69
C ILE A 99 7.58 -13.66 -13.31
N PHE A 100 7.36 -13.88 -12.01
CA PHE A 100 6.47 -14.96 -11.55
C PHE A 100 5.00 -14.71 -11.93
N ALA A 101 4.53 -13.47 -11.83
CA ALA A 101 3.18 -13.11 -12.27
C ALA A 101 3.00 -13.30 -13.79
N ALA A 102 4.00 -12.95 -14.60
CA ALA A 102 4.01 -13.16 -16.05
C ALA A 102 3.90 -14.64 -16.42
N ARG A 103 4.68 -15.50 -15.75
CA ARG A 103 4.60 -16.95 -15.91
C ARG A 103 3.22 -17.50 -15.55
N LYS A 104 2.62 -17.02 -14.45
CA LYS A 104 1.28 -17.45 -14.03
C LYS A 104 0.19 -17.02 -15.01
N LEU A 105 0.31 -15.84 -15.61
CA LEU A 105 -0.63 -15.33 -16.61
C LEU A 105 -0.39 -15.88 -18.02
N GLY A 106 0.75 -16.53 -18.28
CA GLY A 106 1.15 -16.91 -19.63
C GLY A 106 1.39 -15.71 -20.55
N MET A 107 1.84 -14.58 -19.98
CA MET A 107 2.07 -13.32 -20.70
C MET A 107 3.56 -12.99 -20.73
N ASP A 108 3.94 -12.15 -21.68
CA ASP A 108 5.29 -11.59 -21.77
C ASP A 108 5.56 -10.56 -20.63
N GLU A 109 6.82 -10.45 -20.21
CA GLU A 109 7.24 -9.54 -19.12
C GLU A 109 6.91 -8.08 -19.48
N HIS A 110 7.09 -7.67 -20.74
CA HIS A 110 6.78 -6.30 -21.18
C HIS A 110 5.29 -5.98 -21.07
N MET A 111 4.42 -6.96 -21.34
CA MET A 111 2.97 -6.79 -21.22
C MET A 111 2.54 -6.65 -19.76
N VAL A 112 3.13 -7.46 -18.87
CA VAL A 112 2.91 -7.34 -17.41
C VAL A 112 3.37 -5.98 -16.90
N SER A 113 4.57 -5.52 -17.30
CA SER A 113 5.05 -4.19 -16.92
C SER A 113 4.16 -3.07 -17.47
N TYR A 114 3.60 -3.21 -18.69
CA TYR A 114 2.66 -2.26 -19.25
C TYR A 114 1.36 -2.18 -18.42
N ARG A 115 0.74 -3.33 -18.10
CA ARG A 115 -0.47 -3.38 -17.26
C ARG A 115 -0.20 -2.84 -15.86
N LEU A 116 0.96 -3.16 -15.29
CA LEU A 116 1.36 -2.64 -13.99
C LEU A 116 1.50 -1.11 -14.01
N ARG A 117 2.08 -0.53 -15.07
CA ARG A 117 2.12 0.94 -15.23
C ARG A 117 0.74 1.55 -15.30
N GLN A 118 -0.20 0.94 -16.03
CA GLN A 118 -1.59 1.40 -16.06
C GLN A 118 -2.22 1.35 -14.67
N LEU A 119 -1.98 0.28 -13.92
CA LEU A 119 -2.46 0.14 -12.54
C LEU A 119 -1.83 1.19 -11.61
N THR A 120 -0.54 1.50 -11.77
CA THR A 120 0.14 2.54 -10.99
C THR A 120 -0.40 3.94 -11.28
N LEU A 121 -0.90 4.22 -12.49
CA LEU A 121 -1.58 5.49 -12.79
C LEU A 121 -2.90 5.62 -12.02
N LEU A 122 -3.57 4.51 -11.75
CA LEU A 122 -4.81 4.48 -10.96
C LEU A 122 -4.53 4.48 -9.45
N LEU A 123 -3.51 3.73 -9.02
CA LEU A 123 -3.17 3.45 -7.62
C LEU A 123 -1.66 3.67 -7.40
N PRO A 124 -1.21 4.93 -7.23
CA PRO A 124 0.21 5.24 -7.09
C PRO A 124 0.85 4.57 -5.87
N ASP A 125 0.14 4.50 -4.74
CA ASP A 125 0.65 3.90 -3.49
C ASP A 125 0.88 2.38 -3.61
N LEU A 126 0.24 1.72 -4.59
CA LEU A 126 0.42 0.29 -4.81
C LEU A 126 1.83 -0.05 -5.34
N SER A 127 2.47 0.89 -6.05
CA SER A 127 3.79 0.69 -6.65
C SER A 127 4.87 0.35 -5.61
N GLU A 128 4.81 0.99 -4.44
CA GLU A 128 5.71 0.74 -3.32
C GLU A 128 5.54 -0.67 -2.73
N ARG A 129 4.36 -1.27 -2.92
CA ARG A 129 3.98 -2.55 -2.30
C ARG A 129 4.21 -3.76 -3.21
N VAL A 130 4.45 -3.55 -4.50
CA VAL A 130 4.69 -4.63 -5.48
C VAL A 130 5.81 -5.57 -5.04
N SER A 131 6.88 -5.04 -4.46
CA SER A 131 8.04 -5.82 -3.97
C SER A 131 7.71 -6.81 -2.85
N SER A 132 6.65 -6.53 -2.08
CA SER A 132 6.20 -7.32 -0.94
C SER A 132 4.96 -8.17 -1.22
N MET A 133 4.36 -7.99 -2.41
CA MET A 133 3.11 -8.64 -2.78
C MET A 133 3.33 -10.09 -3.19
N LYS A 134 2.34 -10.95 -2.92
CA LYS A 134 2.34 -12.32 -3.45
C LYS A 134 2.23 -12.27 -4.97
N PRO A 135 3.10 -12.97 -5.74
CA PRO A 135 3.02 -12.98 -7.20
C PRO A 135 1.66 -13.50 -7.72
N ASP A 136 1.07 -14.44 -6.98
CA ASP A 136 -0.25 -14.98 -7.28
C ASP A 136 -1.34 -13.91 -7.28
N LEU A 137 -1.34 -13.08 -6.24
CA LEU A 137 -2.31 -12.00 -6.05
C LEU A 137 -2.12 -10.93 -7.11
N LEU A 138 -0.86 -10.56 -7.40
CA LEU A 138 -0.56 -9.60 -8.47
C LEU A 138 -1.07 -10.10 -9.83
N ALA A 139 -0.85 -11.39 -10.13
CA ALA A 139 -1.36 -11.98 -11.37
C ALA A 139 -2.90 -11.91 -11.46
N ASP A 140 -3.61 -12.19 -10.37
CA ASP A 140 -5.06 -12.14 -10.36
C ASP A 140 -5.58 -10.70 -10.54
N ILE A 141 -4.92 -9.69 -9.95
CA ILE A 141 -5.22 -8.26 -10.18
C ILE A 141 -4.93 -7.86 -11.64
N LEU A 142 -3.80 -8.30 -12.20
CA LEU A 142 -3.40 -7.94 -13.56
C LEU A 142 -4.16 -8.71 -14.64
N ARG A 143 -4.95 -9.74 -14.30
CA ARG A 143 -5.73 -10.53 -15.25
C ARG A 143 -6.72 -9.65 -16.01
N ASP A 144 -7.43 -8.78 -15.30
CA ASP A 144 -8.40 -7.84 -15.85
C ASP A 144 -8.27 -6.44 -15.24
N PRO A 145 -7.45 -5.55 -15.84
CA PRO A 145 -7.25 -4.20 -15.32
C PRO A 145 -8.49 -3.30 -15.46
N VAL A 146 -9.43 -3.62 -16.35
CA VAL A 146 -10.65 -2.81 -16.55
C VAL A 146 -11.59 -3.02 -15.38
N THR A 147 -11.85 -4.28 -15.02
CA THR A 147 -12.66 -4.63 -13.83
C THR A 147 -12.04 -4.03 -12.56
N VAL A 148 -10.71 -4.03 -12.43
CA VAL A 148 -10.03 -3.39 -11.29
C VAL A 148 -10.26 -1.88 -11.27
N ALA A 149 -10.20 -1.20 -12.43
CA ALA A 149 -10.48 0.23 -12.51
C ALA A 149 -11.93 0.56 -12.13
N GLU A 150 -12.91 -0.23 -12.60
CA GLU A 150 -14.31 -0.10 -12.23
C GLU A 150 -14.53 -0.29 -10.72
N ARG A 151 -13.87 -1.28 -10.12
CA ARG A 151 -13.91 -1.50 -8.66
C ARG A 151 -13.30 -0.34 -7.88
N CYS A 152 -12.20 0.24 -8.35
CA CYS A 152 -11.61 1.43 -7.72
C CYS A 152 -12.58 2.63 -7.75
N VAL A 153 -13.31 2.82 -8.86
CA VAL A 153 -14.34 3.87 -8.96
C VAL A 153 -15.50 3.56 -8.01
N GLY A 154 -16.02 2.33 -8.02
CA GLY A 154 -17.09 1.92 -7.11
C GLY A 154 -16.70 2.07 -5.64
N LEU A 155 -15.48 1.71 -5.25
CA LEU A 155 -14.96 1.92 -3.89
C LEU A 155 -14.88 3.41 -3.54
N ARG A 156 -14.51 4.27 -4.48
CA ARG A 156 -14.47 5.72 -4.25
C ARG A 156 -15.87 6.31 -4.06
N ASP A 157 -16.85 5.82 -4.81
CA ASP A 157 -18.23 6.26 -4.69
C ASP A 157 -18.88 5.76 -3.38
N GLY A 158 -18.58 4.52 -2.99
CA GLY A 158 -19.06 3.93 -1.73
C GLY A 158 -18.35 4.42 -0.48
N LEU A 159 -17.08 4.81 -0.60
CA LEU A 159 -16.23 5.27 0.52
C LEU A 159 -15.64 6.66 0.23
N PRO A 160 -16.46 7.72 0.18
CA PRO A 160 -16.03 9.04 -0.29
C PRO A 160 -15.00 9.73 0.61
N PHE A 161 -14.85 9.30 1.87
CA PHE A 161 -13.87 9.83 2.81
C PHE A 161 -12.60 8.96 2.91
N ALA A 162 -12.60 7.76 2.32
CA ALA A 162 -11.44 6.88 2.32
C ALA A 162 -10.46 7.25 1.20
N ASN A 163 -9.15 7.11 1.46
CA ASN A 163 -8.16 7.14 0.38
C ASN A 163 -8.03 5.72 -0.18
N VAL A 164 -8.79 5.43 -1.25
CA VAL A 164 -8.83 4.11 -1.89
C VAL A 164 -7.44 3.61 -2.30
N SER A 165 -6.55 4.49 -2.78
CA SER A 165 -5.19 4.11 -3.17
C SER A 165 -4.39 3.57 -1.98
N LYS A 166 -4.44 4.25 -0.84
CA LYS A 166 -3.78 3.79 0.40
C LYS A 166 -4.44 2.54 1.00
N LEU A 167 -5.78 2.50 1.00
CA LEU A 167 -6.55 1.36 1.47
C LEU A 167 -6.13 0.08 0.73
N VAL A 168 -6.10 0.13 -0.60
CA VAL A 168 -5.71 -0.98 -1.46
C VAL A 168 -4.22 -1.30 -1.37
N ALA A 169 -3.34 -0.30 -1.20
CA ALA A 169 -1.91 -0.55 -0.97
C ALA A 169 -1.66 -1.29 0.35
N GLY A 170 -2.48 -1.06 1.37
CA GLY A 170 -2.40 -1.79 2.62
C GLY A 170 -2.92 -3.23 2.52
N ASP A 171 -4.02 -3.46 1.78
CA ASP A 171 -4.52 -4.80 1.44
C ASP A 171 -4.98 -4.91 -0.04
N PRO A 172 -4.11 -5.42 -0.94
CA PRO A 172 -4.44 -5.53 -2.36
C PRO A 172 -5.52 -6.57 -2.67
N ALA A 173 -5.83 -7.50 -1.73
CA ALA A 173 -6.87 -8.49 -1.93
C ALA A 173 -8.27 -7.87 -2.03
N LEU A 174 -8.46 -6.66 -1.49
CA LEU A 174 -9.70 -5.91 -1.58
C LEU A 174 -10.11 -5.60 -3.03
N LEU A 175 -9.16 -5.49 -3.96
CA LEU A 175 -9.46 -5.32 -5.38
C LEU A 175 -10.12 -6.55 -6.01
N LEU A 176 -9.98 -7.72 -5.39
CA LEU A 176 -10.58 -8.96 -5.85
C LEU A 176 -11.99 -9.19 -5.29
N GLU A 177 -12.35 -8.49 -4.21
CA GLU A 177 -13.69 -8.55 -3.60
C GLU A 177 -14.71 -7.67 -4.35
N GLU A 178 -16.00 -7.94 -4.11
CA GLU A 178 -17.10 -7.08 -4.57
C GLU A 178 -17.15 -5.79 -3.75
N VAL A 179 -17.45 -4.67 -4.42
CA VAL A 179 -17.43 -3.33 -3.82
C VAL A 179 -18.41 -3.25 -2.64
N GLU A 180 -19.60 -3.84 -2.80
CA GLU A 180 -20.67 -3.86 -1.81
C GLU A 180 -20.26 -4.58 -0.51
N ILE A 181 -19.42 -5.61 -0.62
CA ILE A 181 -18.90 -6.36 0.53
C ILE A 181 -17.94 -5.47 1.31
N VAL A 182 -17.03 -4.79 0.63
CA VAL A 182 -16.05 -3.88 1.28
C VAL A 182 -16.76 -2.72 1.96
N VAL A 183 -17.75 -2.11 1.31
CA VAL A 183 -18.56 -1.04 1.90
C VAL A 183 -19.31 -1.55 3.14
N ARG A 184 -19.92 -2.74 3.07
CA ARG A 184 -20.60 -3.35 4.22
C ARG A 184 -19.65 -3.61 5.38
N LYS A 185 -18.42 -4.10 5.11
CA LYS A 185 -17.40 -4.30 6.15
C LYS A 185 -17.08 -2.99 6.89
N VAL A 186 -16.95 -1.87 6.17
CA VAL A 186 -16.71 -0.56 6.79
C VAL A 186 -17.91 -0.10 7.62
N GLN A 187 -19.13 -0.32 7.15
CA GLN A 187 -20.35 0.02 7.91
C GLN A 187 -20.47 -0.82 9.19
N SER A 188 -20.26 -2.13 9.09
CA SER A 188 -20.23 -3.02 10.26
C SER A 188 -19.12 -2.64 11.23
N LEU A 189 -17.95 -2.23 10.75
CA LEU A 189 -16.87 -1.71 11.58
C LEU A 189 -17.31 -0.45 12.36
N ALA A 190 -18.02 0.47 11.70
CA ALA A 190 -18.55 1.68 12.34
C ALA A 190 -19.55 1.32 13.46
N GLU A 191 -20.44 0.36 13.22
CA GLU A 191 -21.40 -0.14 14.19
C GLU A 191 -20.72 -0.81 15.40
N VAL A 192 -19.79 -1.74 15.14
CA VAL A 192 -19.04 -2.48 16.16
C VAL A 192 -18.25 -1.52 17.06
N LEU A 193 -17.58 -0.53 16.47
CA LEU A 193 -16.81 0.46 17.24
C LEU A 193 -17.68 1.61 17.79
N SER A 194 -18.95 1.68 17.39
CA SER A 194 -19.89 2.76 17.74
C SER A 194 -19.32 4.14 17.39
N ILE A 195 -18.70 4.24 16.21
CA ILE A 195 -18.11 5.46 15.66
C ILE A 195 -18.89 5.92 14.42
N ASP A 196 -18.68 7.17 14.03
CA ASP A 196 -19.23 7.71 12.78
C ASP A 196 -18.58 7.03 11.56
N GLU A 197 -19.37 6.88 10.49
CA GLU A 197 -18.96 6.18 9.26
C GLU A 197 -17.71 6.81 8.63
N ARG A 198 -17.62 8.15 8.67
CA ARG A 198 -16.44 8.88 8.23
C ARG A 198 -15.16 8.45 8.97
N HIS A 199 -15.23 8.32 10.29
CA HIS A 199 -14.08 7.92 11.09
C HIS A 199 -13.71 6.46 10.83
N ALA A 200 -14.70 5.59 10.57
CA ALA A 200 -14.45 4.21 10.17
C ALA A 200 -13.72 4.13 8.82
N GLN A 201 -14.11 4.94 7.84
CA GLN A 201 -13.43 5.04 6.53
C GLN A 201 -11.98 5.52 6.66
N GLU A 202 -11.74 6.56 7.47
CA GLU A 202 -10.40 7.08 7.76
C GLU A 202 -9.53 6.03 8.49
N LEU A 203 -10.12 5.28 9.42
CA LEU A 203 -9.45 4.19 10.14
C LEU A 203 -9.08 3.02 9.21
N ALA A 204 -10.03 2.56 8.38
CA ALA A 204 -9.78 1.52 7.40
C ALA A 204 -8.67 1.91 6.40
N THR A 205 -8.62 3.19 6.01
CA THR A 205 -7.56 3.72 5.14
C THR A 205 -6.17 3.63 5.79
N GLN A 206 -6.08 3.85 7.11
CA GLN A 206 -4.80 3.80 7.83
C GLN A 206 -4.35 2.38 8.11
N GLU A 207 -5.27 1.50 8.48
CA GLU A 207 -5.00 0.10 8.79
C GLU A 207 -6.12 -0.78 8.21
N PRO A 208 -5.96 -1.32 6.98
CA PRO A 208 -7.01 -2.11 6.32
C PRO A 208 -7.39 -3.40 7.05
N ARG A 209 -6.56 -3.86 8.00
CA ARG A 209 -6.86 -5.02 8.85
C ARG A 209 -8.13 -4.84 9.68
N PHE A 210 -8.57 -3.61 9.96
CA PHE A 210 -9.85 -3.37 10.63
C PHE A 210 -11.06 -3.81 9.79
N LEU A 211 -10.89 -4.06 8.50
CA LEU A 211 -11.96 -4.63 7.66
C LEU A 211 -12.29 -6.08 8.00
N ASP A 212 -11.43 -6.77 8.76
CA ASP A 212 -11.76 -8.07 9.37
C ASP A 212 -12.60 -7.84 10.64
N VAL A 213 -13.90 -7.63 10.44
CA VAL A 213 -14.84 -7.28 11.51
C VAL A 213 -14.91 -8.37 12.58
N ASP A 214 -14.87 -9.63 12.18
CA ASP A 214 -14.90 -10.77 13.09
C ASP A 214 -13.65 -10.78 13.98
N GLY A 215 -12.47 -10.60 13.38
CA GLY A 215 -11.21 -10.47 14.13
C GLY A 215 -11.22 -9.27 15.09
N VAL A 216 -11.79 -8.14 14.70
CA VAL A 216 -11.94 -6.97 15.59
C VAL A 216 -12.86 -7.29 16.77
N MET A 217 -13.97 -8.01 16.56
CA MET A 217 -14.87 -8.42 17.65
C MET A 217 -14.17 -9.35 18.64
N GLU A 218 -13.45 -10.37 18.16
CA GLU A 218 -12.64 -11.26 19.01
C GLU A 218 -11.62 -10.48 19.85
N VAL A 219 -10.95 -9.50 19.23
CA VAL A 219 -10.00 -8.63 19.96
C VAL A 219 -10.69 -7.79 21.03
N LEU A 220 -11.90 -7.27 20.76
CA LEU A 220 -12.65 -6.49 21.75
C LEU A 220 -13.07 -7.34 22.95
N GLU A 221 -13.56 -8.56 22.71
CA GLU A 221 -13.91 -9.51 23.78
C GLU A 221 -12.70 -9.86 24.66
N GLU A 222 -11.56 -10.12 24.02
CA GLU A 222 -10.32 -10.44 24.74
C GLU A 222 -9.78 -9.23 25.52
N MET A 223 -9.89 -8.01 24.96
CA MET A 223 -9.52 -6.78 25.67
C MET A 223 -10.44 -6.51 26.86
N GLU A 224 -11.74 -6.78 26.75
CA GLU A 224 -12.69 -6.67 27.86
C GLU A 224 -12.35 -7.64 28.98
N ARG A 225 -11.96 -8.88 28.64
CA ARG A 225 -11.48 -9.88 29.58
C ARG A 225 -10.20 -9.45 30.30
N LEU A 226 -9.24 -8.87 29.58
CA LEU A 226 -7.95 -8.45 30.13
C LEU A 226 -8.04 -7.14 30.94
N MET A 227 -8.95 -6.23 30.57
CA MET A 227 -9.05 -4.89 31.14
C MET A 227 -10.50 -4.49 31.46
N PRO A 228 -11.17 -5.14 32.42
CA PRO A 228 -12.61 -4.93 32.68
C PRO A 228 -12.96 -3.52 33.20
N LYS A 229 -11.97 -2.72 33.62
CA LYS A 229 -12.18 -1.35 34.10
C LYS A 229 -12.04 -0.30 32.98
N ALA A 230 -11.51 -0.68 31.83
CA ALA A 230 -11.30 0.22 30.70
C ALA A 230 -12.31 -0.08 29.59
N ASN A 231 -12.67 0.93 28.80
CA ASN A 231 -13.50 0.72 27.62
C ASN A 231 -12.59 0.21 26.47
N PRO A 232 -12.76 -1.03 26.00
CA PRO A 232 -11.85 -1.63 25.01
C PRO A 232 -11.86 -0.86 23.68
N LYS A 233 -13.02 -0.33 23.27
CA LYS A 233 -13.16 0.41 22.01
C LYS A 233 -12.32 1.68 22.02
N THR A 234 -12.34 2.44 23.11
CA THR A 234 -11.56 3.70 23.20
C THR A 234 -10.06 3.44 23.27
N VAL A 235 -9.64 2.32 23.88
CA VAL A 235 -8.24 1.89 23.90
C VAL A 235 -7.78 1.46 22.51
N LEU A 236 -8.59 0.68 21.79
CA LEU A 236 -8.28 0.21 20.44
C LEU A 236 -8.19 1.37 19.43
N LEU A 237 -9.10 2.35 19.50
CA LEU A 237 -9.06 3.55 18.66
C LEU A 237 -7.84 4.43 18.93
N ARG A 238 -7.31 4.41 20.16
CA ARG A 238 -6.12 5.19 20.53
C ARG A 238 -4.82 4.51 20.10
N ASP A 239 -4.76 3.18 20.18
CA ASP A 239 -3.58 2.39 19.79
C ASP A 239 -4.02 1.19 18.93
N PRO A 240 -4.09 1.37 17.59
CA PRO A 240 -4.44 0.31 16.65
C PRO A 240 -3.54 -0.93 16.72
N SER A 241 -2.33 -0.81 17.28
CA SER A 241 -1.40 -1.94 17.37
C SER A 241 -1.87 -3.04 18.32
N TRP A 242 -2.92 -2.80 19.13
CA TRP A 242 -3.56 -3.82 19.94
C TRP A 242 -4.10 -5.00 19.12
N LEU A 243 -4.64 -4.73 17.92
CA LEU A 243 -5.11 -5.77 17.00
C LEU A 243 -4.02 -6.83 16.77
N MET A 244 -2.81 -6.36 16.44
CA MET A 244 -1.64 -7.21 16.22
C MET A 244 -1.14 -7.94 17.47
N ARG A 245 -1.24 -7.30 18.64
CA ARG A 245 -0.78 -7.90 19.90
C ARG A 245 -1.68 -9.05 20.32
N VAL A 246 -3.00 -8.87 20.21
CA VAL A 246 -3.98 -9.89 20.59
C VAL A 246 -3.94 -11.07 19.61
N GLU A 247 -3.94 -10.84 18.30
CA GLU A 247 -3.82 -11.92 17.30
C GLU A 247 -2.58 -12.81 17.51
N ARG A 248 -1.44 -12.19 17.86
CA ARG A 248 -0.20 -12.93 18.16
C ARG A 248 -0.28 -13.68 19.49
N GLY A 249 -0.99 -13.13 20.48
CA GLY A 249 -1.22 -13.74 21.77
C GLY A 249 -2.11 -14.97 21.68
N VAL A 250 -3.24 -14.86 20.97
CA VAL A 250 -4.21 -15.95 20.75
C VAL A 250 -3.53 -17.14 20.07
N LYS A 251 -2.76 -16.90 19.00
CA LYS A 251 -2.01 -17.96 18.30
C LYS A 251 -0.97 -18.67 19.17
N ARG A 252 -0.46 -18.04 20.23
CA ARG A 252 0.54 -18.62 21.14
C ARG A 252 -0.06 -19.37 22.33
N LEU A 253 -1.31 -19.10 22.68
CA LEU A 253 -1.95 -19.62 23.89
C LEU A 253 -2.99 -20.73 23.63
N GLY A 254 -3.40 -20.98 22.37
CA GLY A 254 -4.62 -21.77 22.09
C GLY A 254 -4.61 -22.72 20.90
N GLN A 255 -3.50 -23.38 20.55
CA GLN A 255 -3.54 -24.61 19.75
C GLN A 255 -2.63 -25.68 20.37
N GLY A 256 -3.01 -26.15 21.56
CA GLY A 256 -2.50 -27.36 22.20
C GLY A 256 -3.65 -28.33 22.46
#